data_AF-A0A534IEV5-F1
#
_entry.id   AF-A0A534IEV5-F1
#
_cell.length_a   1.000
_cell.length_b   1.000
_cell.length_c   1.000
_cell.angle_alpha   90.00
_cell.angle_beta   90.00
_cell.angle_gamma   90.00
#
_symmetry.space_group_name_H-M   'P 1'
#
loop_
_entity.id
_entity.type
_entity.pdbx_description
1 polymer ?
#
loop_
_entity_poly.entity_id
_entity_poly.type
_entity_poly.pdbx_seq_one_letter_code
_entity_poly.pdbx_strand_id
1 'polypeptide(L)'
;MRLRRIQEPSHVERLLEAYVSRSGLLPNDAFQIRAQRALSPQLQRVVARATPKGHVWACWADSYHTWLFTCEMSLPLSRERGAPVLLVDQYDEAGELKDSGTWVSDQEGKWRRCGG
;
A
#
# COMPACT_ATOMS: atom_id res chain seq x y z
N MET A 1 -14.65 13.92 17.31
CA MET A 1 -13.45 13.14 17.71
C MET A 1 -13.38 11.83 16.93
N ARG A 2 -12.78 11.76 15.72
CA ARG A 2 -12.43 10.45 15.09
C ARG A 2 -11.47 10.45 13.88
N LEU A 3 -10.71 11.51 13.61
CA LEU A 3 -9.75 11.53 12.49
C LEU A 3 -8.34 11.02 12.85
N ARG A 4 -7.91 11.17 14.11
CA ARG A 4 -6.54 10.78 14.53
C ARG A 4 -6.28 9.27 14.47
N ARG A 5 -7.28 8.43 14.76
CA ARG A 5 -7.14 6.95 14.71
C ARG A 5 -6.97 6.41 13.28
N ILE A 6 -7.45 7.13 12.26
CA ILE A 6 -7.37 6.67 10.87
C ILE A 6 -5.95 6.88 10.32
N GLN A 7 -5.19 7.82 10.88
CA GLN A 7 -3.79 8.06 10.51
C GLN A 7 -2.78 7.26 11.34
N GLU A 8 -3.23 6.42 12.27
CA GLU A 8 -2.31 5.50 12.94
C GLU A 8 -1.68 4.61 11.87
N PRO A 9 -0.33 4.46 11.83
CA PRO A 9 0.35 3.67 10.80
C PRO A 9 -0.23 2.26 10.68
N SER A 10 -0.59 1.65 11.81
CA SER A 10 -1.24 0.33 11.87
C SER A 10 -2.62 0.29 11.20
N HIS A 11 -3.34 1.40 11.10
CA HIS A 11 -4.60 1.48 10.37
C HIS A 11 -4.36 1.61 8.86
N VAL A 12 -3.42 2.46 8.44
CA VAL A 12 -3.09 2.63 7.01
C VAL A 12 -2.48 1.35 6.45
N GLU A 13 -1.62 0.65 7.20
CA GLU A 13 -1.07 -0.65 6.82
C GLU A 13 -2.18 -1.69 6.61
N ARG A 14 -3.18 -1.75 7.50
CA ARG A 14 -4.35 -2.62 7.33
C ARG A 14 -5.19 -2.26 6.10
N LEU A 15 -5.33 -0.98 5.79
CA LEU A 15 -6.02 -0.53 4.57
C LEU A 15 -5.23 -0.94 3.32
N LEU A 16 -3.91 -0.82 3.34
CA LEU A 16 -3.04 -1.29 2.26
C LEU A 16 -3.12 -2.80 2.06
N GLU A 17 -3.06 -3.60 3.14
CA GLU A 17 -3.24 -5.06 3.06
C GLU A 17 -4.64 -5.43 2.51
N ALA A 18 -5.69 -4.71 2.93
CA ALA A 18 -7.04 -4.89 2.40
C ALA A 18 -7.16 -4.50 0.92
N TYR A 19 -6.41 -3.51 0.46
CA TYR A 19 -6.31 -3.13 -0.95
C TYR A 19 -5.64 -4.23 -1.77
N VAL A 20 -4.46 -4.67 -1.37
CA VAL A 20 -3.68 -5.68 -2.10
C VAL A 20 -4.44 -7.02 -2.17
N SER A 21 -5.02 -7.47 -1.05
CA SER A 21 -5.78 -8.74 -1.02
C SER A 21 -7.04 -8.78 -1.88
N ARG A 22 -7.63 -7.62 -2.21
CA ARG A 22 -8.91 -7.52 -2.96
C ARG A 22 -8.75 -7.04 -4.40
N SER A 23 -7.53 -6.69 -4.82
CA SER A 23 -7.26 -6.07 -6.12
C SER A 23 -6.87 -7.07 -7.21
N GLY A 24 -6.57 -8.33 -6.85
CA GLY A 24 -6.09 -9.33 -7.79
C GLY A 24 -4.68 -9.05 -8.32
N LEU A 25 -3.92 -8.17 -7.65
CA LEU A 25 -2.56 -7.77 -8.03
C LEU A 25 -1.50 -8.85 -7.76
N LEU A 26 -1.84 -9.86 -6.97
CA LEU A 26 -0.93 -10.92 -6.54
C LEU A 26 -1.43 -12.28 -7.00
N PRO A 27 -0.52 -13.22 -7.29
CA PRO A 27 -0.89 -14.61 -7.45
C PRO A 27 -1.36 -15.23 -6.12
N ASN A 28 -2.13 -16.31 -6.20
CA ASN A 28 -2.79 -16.91 -5.04
C ASN A 28 -1.82 -17.52 -4.01
N ASP A 29 -0.61 -17.87 -4.43
CA ASP A 29 0.45 -18.48 -3.60
C ASP A 29 1.43 -17.45 -3.03
N ALA A 30 1.23 -16.15 -3.30
CA ALA A 30 2.05 -15.10 -2.76
C ALA A 30 1.97 -15.06 -1.21
N PHE A 31 3.12 -15.01 -0.56
CA PHE A 31 3.24 -14.88 0.89
C PHE A 31 3.77 -13.50 1.27
N GLN A 32 3.36 -13.02 2.44
CA GLN A 32 3.72 -11.68 2.89
C GLN A 32 5.09 -11.67 3.59
N ILE A 33 5.95 -10.73 3.21
CA ILE A 33 7.21 -10.43 3.89
C ILE A 33 7.00 -9.25 4.84
N ARG A 34 6.99 -9.52 6.15
CA ARG A 34 6.72 -8.52 7.19
C ARG A 34 7.95 -7.79 7.72
N ALA A 35 9.14 -8.38 7.59
CA ALA A 35 10.36 -7.82 8.14
C ALA A 35 11.16 -7.09 7.06
N GLN A 36 11.43 -5.79 7.25
CA GLN A 36 12.22 -4.99 6.29
C GLN A 36 13.58 -5.63 5.99
N ARG A 37 14.24 -6.21 7.00
CA ARG A 37 15.53 -6.92 6.84
C ARG A 37 15.47 -8.17 5.96
N ALA A 38 14.28 -8.71 5.72
CA ALA A 38 14.06 -9.87 4.84
C ALA A 38 13.86 -9.47 3.37
N LEU A 39 13.77 -8.16 3.08
CA LEU A 39 13.70 -7.64 1.71
C LEU A 39 15.07 -7.63 1.04
N SER A 40 15.09 -7.64 -0.30
CA SER A 40 16.32 -7.39 -1.07
C SER A 40 16.89 -6.00 -0.77
N PRO A 41 18.20 -5.77 -0.95
CA PRO A 41 18.82 -4.45 -0.74
C PRO A 41 18.17 -3.31 -1.54
N GLN A 42 17.64 -3.61 -2.74
CA GLN A 42 16.91 -2.69 -3.60
C GLN A 42 15.62 -2.23 -2.92
N LEU A 43 14.81 -3.18 -2.45
CA LEU A 43 13.53 -2.92 -1.78
C LEU A 43 13.72 -2.26 -0.40
N GLN A 44 14.78 -2.64 0.33
CA GLN A 44 15.14 -1.95 1.58
C GLN A 44 15.41 -0.46 1.35
N ARG A 45 16.02 -0.07 0.22
CA ARG A 45 16.23 1.34 -0.14
C ARG A 45 14.91 2.06 -0.45
N VAL A 46 13.96 1.39 -1.10
CA VAL A 46 12.62 1.97 -1.35
C VAL A 46 11.93 2.24 -0.01
N VAL A 47 11.86 1.23 0.87
CA VAL A 47 11.27 1.39 2.22
C VAL A 47 11.97 2.47 3.02
N ALA A 48 13.30 2.50 3.05
CA ALA A 48 14.08 3.51 3.77
C ALA A 48 13.81 4.95 3.27
N ARG A 49 13.39 5.13 2.01
CA ARG A 49 12.99 6.44 1.46
C ARG A 49 11.53 6.79 1.73
N ALA A 50 10.66 5.79 1.84
CA ALA A 50 9.23 5.96 2.06
C ALA A 50 8.90 6.21 3.55
N THR A 51 9.51 5.46 4.47
CA THR A 51 9.23 5.54 5.92
C THR A 51 9.39 6.95 6.50
N PRO A 52 10.45 7.73 6.21
CA PRO A 52 10.59 9.09 6.75
C PRO A 52 9.51 10.07 6.27
N LYS A 53 8.83 9.75 5.16
CA LYS A 53 7.69 10.54 4.64
C LYS A 53 6.37 10.17 5.34
N GLY A 54 6.40 9.21 6.28
CA GLY A 54 5.20 8.69 6.93
C GLY A 54 4.42 7.68 6.07
N HIS A 55 4.99 7.22 4.96
CA HIS A 55 4.38 6.17 4.16
C HIS A 55 4.51 4.83 4.89
N VAL A 56 3.46 4.03 4.83
CA VAL A 56 3.51 2.61 5.20
C VAL A 56 3.93 1.78 3.99
N TRP A 57 4.32 0.54 4.24
CA TRP A 57 4.66 -0.40 3.17
C TRP A 57 4.14 -1.79 3.51
N ALA A 58 3.91 -2.58 2.47
CA ALA A 58 3.63 -4.00 2.60
C ALA A 58 4.24 -4.73 1.40
N CYS A 59 4.76 -5.93 1.62
CA CYS A 59 5.50 -6.67 0.60
C CYS A 59 5.02 -8.11 0.53
N TRP A 60 4.93 -8.63 -0.68
CA TRP A 60 4.62 -10.03 -0.97
C TRP A 60 5.63 -10.60 -1.95
N ALA A 61 5.84 -11.90 -1.87
CA ALA A 61 6.67 -12.63 -2.82
C ALA A 61 6.05 -13.99 -3.12
N ASP A 62 6.41 -14.54 -4.28
CA ASP A 62 6.23 -15.96 -4.58
C ASP A 62 7.62 -16.59 -4.86
N SER A 63 7.66 -17.70 -5.60
CA SER A 63 8.92 -18.37 -5.95
C SER A 63 9.80 -17.59 -6.94
N TYR A 64 9.26 -16.58 -7.63
CA TYR A 64 9.88 -15.92 -8.78
C TYR A 64 9.93 -14.39 -8.66
N HIS A 65 8.93 -13.79 -8.03
CA HIS A 65 8.70 -12.35 -8.05
C HIS A 65 8.49 -11.79 -6.65
N THR A 66 8.72 -10.49 -6.52
CA THR A 66 8.44 -9.73 -5.29
C THR A 66 7.76 -8.43 -5.65
N TRP A 67 6.68 -8.13 -4.93
CA TRP A 67 5.91 -6.90 -5.08
C TRP A 67 5.96 -6.12 -3.79
N LEU A 68 6.58 -4.95 -3.85
CA LEU A 68 6.56 -3.99 -2.76
C LEU A 68 5.50 -2.93 -3.06
N PHE A 69 4.66 -2.65 -2.07
CA PHE A 69 3.73 -1.53 -2.11
C PHE A 69 4.13 -0.52 -1.06
N THR A 70 4.13 0.77 -1.40
CA THR A 70 4.18 1.85 -0.42
C THR A 70 2.90 2.66 -0.52
N CYS A 71 2.48 3.22 0.61
CA CYS A 71 1.19 3.90 0.69
C CYS A 71 1.19 5.05 1.67
N GLU A 72 0.53 6.13 1.29
CA GLU A 72 0.00 7.11 2.23
C GLU A 72 -1.52 7.23 2.09
N MET A 73 -2.17 7.79 3.11
CA MET A 73 -3.59 8.10 3.07
C MET A 73 -3.79 9.60 2.86
N SER A 74 -4.53 9.99 1.82
CA SER A 74 -4.88 11.39 1.58
C SER A 74 -6.07 11.80 2.43
N LEU A 75 -5.81 12.56 3.50
CA LEU A 75 -6.89 13.14 4.31
C LEU A 75 -7.81 14.10 3.53
N PRO A 76 -7.31 15.01 2.67
CA PRO A 76 -8.18 15.89 1.90
C PRO A 76 -9.18 15.11 1.05
N LEU A 77 -8.70 14.13 0.26
CA LEU A 77 -9.56 13.31 -0.58
C LEU A 77 -10.48 12.41 0.25
N SER A 78 -9.98 11.90 1.39
CA SER A 78 -10.82 11.10 2.29
C SER A 78 -11.99 11.90 2.86
N ARG A 79 -11.78 13.19 3.15
CA ARG A 79 -12.85 14.09 3.61
C ARG A 79 -13.84 14.41 2.50
N GLU A 80 -13.35 14.69 1.30
CA GLU A 80 -14.17 14.97 0.13
C GLU A 80 -15.07 13.78 -0.23
N ARG A 81 -14.52 12.55 -0.16
CA ARG A 81 -15.22 11.32 -0.56
C ARG A 81 -15.98 10.64 0.59
N GLY A 82 -15.77 11.08 1.83
CA GLY A 82 -16.38 10.45 3.01
C GLY A 82 -15.90 9.02 3.28
N ALA A 83 -14.78 8.60 2.68
CA ALA A 83 -14.22 7.24 2.77
C ALA A 83 -12.68 7.30 2.71
N PRO A 84 -11.95 6.30 3.22
CA PRO A 84 -10.48 6.26 3.13
C PRO A 84 -10.01 6.28 1.66
N VAL A 85 -9.06 7.17 1.38
CA VAL A 85 -8.39 7.29 0.08
C VAL A 85 -6.89 7.06 0.25
N LEU A 86 -6.38 6.03 -0.43
CA LEU A 86 -4.99 5.63 -0.44
C LEU A 86 -4.29 6.12 -1.71
N LEU A 87 -3.06 6.63 -1.57
CA LEU A 87 -2.13 6.81 -2.67
C LEU A 87 -1.15 5.65 -2.57
N VAL A 88 -1.10 4.81 -3.60
CA VAL A 88 -0.36 3.54 -3.60
C VAL A 88 0.63 3.54 -4.75
N ASP A 89 1.89 3.28 -4.42
CA ASP A 89 2.96 3.00 -5.37
C ASP A 89 3.32 1.51 -5.30
N GLN A 90 3.45 0.87 -6.46
CA GLN A 90 3.87 -0.52 -6.62
C GLN A 90 5.26 -0.60 -7.24
N TYR A 91 6.13 -1.42 -6.67
CA TYR A 91 7.49 -1.66 -7.13
C TYR A 91 7.75 -3.15 -7.37
N ASP A 92 8.62 -3.45 -8.33
CA ASP A 92 9.14 -4.80 -8.59
C ASP A 92 10.33 -5.16 -7.70
N GLU A 93 10.90 -6.36 -7.90
CA GLU A 93 12.07 -6.88 -7.18
C GLU A 93 13.34 -6.02 -7.33
N ALA A 94 13.46 -5.26 -8.42
CA ALA A 94 14.56 -4.33 -8.67
C ALA A 94 14.36 -2.99 -7.95
N GLY A 95 13.19 -2.77 -7.35
CA GLY A 95 12.80 -1.51 -6.72
C GLY A 95 12.37 -0.45 -7.74
N GLU A 96 12.01 -0.87 -8.96
CA GLU A 96 11.48 0.02 -9.99
C GLU A 96 9.98 0.20 -9.82
N LEU A 97 9.52 1.44 -9.92
CA LEU A 97 8.09 1.76 -9.87
C LEU A 97 7.38 1.20 -11.12
N LYS A 98 6.35 0.38 -10.91
CA LYS A 98 5.54 -0.24 -11.99
C LYS A 98 4.16 0.39 -12.15
N ASP A 99 3.53 0.78 -11.04
CA ASP A 99 2.26 1.53 -11.06
C ASP A 99 2.20 2.50 -9.89
N SER A 100 1.43 3.57 -10.06
CA SER A 100 1.10 4.55 -9.04
C SER A 100 -0.33 5.01 -9.22
N GLY A 101 -1.11 5.03 -8.15
CA GLY A 101 -2.53 5.37 -8.25
C GLY A 101 -3.18 5.76 -6.94
N THR A 102 -4.31 6.45 -7.09
CA THR A 102 -5.18 6.83 -5.98
C THR A 102 -6.37 5.88 -5.95
N TRP A 103 -6.63 5.29 -4.80
CA TRP A 103 -7.65 4.26 -4.61
C TRP A 103 -8.58 4.62 -3.47
N VAL A 104 -9.88 4.51 -3.69
CA VAL A 104 -10.91 4.69 -2.67
C VAL A 104 -11.60 3.37 -2.38
N SER A 105 -11.82 3.07 -1.10
CA SER A 105 -12.67 1.96 -0.70
C SER A 105 -14.14 2.39 -0.74
N ASP A 106 -14.98 1.67 -1.46
CA ASP A 106 -16.44 1.87 -1.38
C ASP A 106 -17.04 1.24 -0.11
N GLN A 107 -18.35 1.41 0.09
CA GLN A 107 -19.05 0.89 1.27
C GLN A 107 -19.11 -0.65 1.33
N GLU A 108 -18.89 -1.32 0.20
CA GLU A 108 -18.76 -2.78 0.11
C GLU A 108 -17.31 -3.24 0.35
N GLY A 109 -16.39 -2.28 0.54
CA GLY A 109 -14.96 -2.50 0.70
C GLY A 109 -14.26 -2.94 -0.58
N LYS A 110 -14.85 -2.67 -1.75
CA LYS A 110 -14.16 -2.80 -3.04
C LYS A 110 -13.32 -1.55 -3.27
N TRP A 111 -12.15 -1.75 -3.86
CA TRP A 111 -11.24 -0.66 -4.18
C TRP A 111 -11.44 -0.22 -5.62
N ARG A 112 -11.56 1.09 -5.83
CA ARG A 112 -11.70 1.68 -7.16
C ARG A 112 -10.65 2.75 -7.36
N ARG A 113 -10.03 2.78 -8.54
CA ARG A 113 -9.10 3.83 -8.91
C ARG A 113 -9.88 5.13 -9.02
N CYS A 114 -9.42 6.17 -8.35
CA CYS A 114 -9.93 7.51 -8.58
C CYS A 114 -9.44 7.94 -9.96
N GLY A 115 -10.35 8.09 -10.92
CA GLY A 115 -10.07 8.82 -12.15
C GLY A 115 -9.73 10.27 -11.81
N GLY A 116 -8.72 10.82 -12.48
CA GLY A 116 -8.40 12.25 -12.42
C GLY A 116 -9.50 13.10 -13.05
#